data_AF-A0ABD5Q2B6-F1
#
_entry.id   AF-A0ABD5Q2B6-F1
#
_cell.length_a   1.000
_cell.length_b   1.000
_cell.length_c   1.000
_cell.angle_alpha   90.00
_cell.angle_beta   90.00
_cell.angle_gamma   90.00
#
_symmetry.space_group_name_H-M   'P 1'
#
loop_
_entity.id
_entity.type
_entity.pdbx_description
1 polymer ?
#
loop_
_entity_poly.entity_id
_entity_poly.type
_entity_poly.pdbx_seq_one_letter_code
_entity_poly.pdbx_strand_id
1 'polypeptide(L)'
;MSEVSESVGRYLSAVHLLTAETDRRAGTGELAEVLDVSDASVTGMVTSLDERGLADYEKYEGVVLTDDGEAAAREFTWRRCVAENFLEDDLDLDVAALREGDADDPRAIGQALSEEAVHRLKNLVDHPCDGKCSAPNHEYSACSDEVRGTAERAEAVREDDDIGTADDADAES
;
A
#
# COMPACT_ATOMS: atom_id res chain seq x y z
N MET A 1 4.08 -17.77 8.13
CA MET A 1 3.09 -16.71 7.89
C MET A 1 2.72 -16.75 6.42
N SER A 2 1.48 -16.43 6.06
CA SER A 2 0.94 -16.60 4.69
C SER A 2 1.87 -15.91 3.68
N GLU A 3 2.30 -16.64 2.64
CA GLU A 3 2.96 -16.03 1.48
C GLU A 3 1.95 -15.06 0.85
N VAL A 4 2.22 -13.76 0.95
CA VAL A 4 1.38 -12.71 0.36
C VAL A 4 1.87 -12.51 -1.07
N SER A 5 1.02 -12.80 -2.06
CA SER A 5 1.36 -12.51 -3.46
C SER A 5 1.50 -11.01 -3.69
N GLU A 6 2.24 -10.62 -4.72
CA GLU A 6 2.44 -9.22 -5.11
C GLU A 6 1.11 -8.45 -5.23
N SER A 7 0.13 -9.05 -5.89
CA SER A 7 -1.22 -8.47 -6.03
C SER A 7 -1.88 -8.24 -4.67
N VAL A 8 -1.89 -9.23 -3.79
CA VAL A 8 -2.48 -9.12 -2.45
C VAL A 8 -1.78 -8.03 -1.64
N GLY A 9 -0.44 -8.01 -1.68
CA GLY A 9 0.37 -7.01 -0.99
C GLY A 9 0.13 -5.59 -1.48
N ARG A 10 -0.03 -5.38 -2.80
CA ARG A 10 -0.40 -4.09 -3.38
C ARG A 10 -1.74 -3.58 -2.82
N TYR A 11 -2.76 -4.43 -2.80
CA TYR A 11 -4.07 -4.04 -2.27
C TYR A 11 -4.03 -3.75 -0.76
N LEU A 12 -3.38 -4.62 0.03
CA LEU A 12 -3.21 -4.40 1.46
C LEU A 12 -2.48 -3.09 1.74
N SER A 13 -1.40 -2.80 1.00
CA SER A 13 -0.65 -1.56 1.16
C SER A 13 -1.48 -0.33 0.80
N ALA A 14 -2.30 -0.40 -0.26
CA ALA A 14 -3.18 0.71 -0.64
C ALA A 14 -4.28 0.97 0.40
N VAL A 15 -4.95 -0.08 0.90
CA VAL A 15 -5.94 0.08 1.98
C VAL A 15 -5.28 0.63 3.24
N HIS A 16 -4.11 0.12 3.61
CA HIS A 16 -3.33 0.62 4.74
C HIS A 16 -3.08 2.13 4.62
N LEU A 17 -2.54 2.57 3.47
CA LEU A 17 -2.23 3.98 3.26
C LEU A 17 -3.49 4.85 3.26
N LEU A 18 -4.59 4.42 2.64
CA LEU A 18 -5.84 5.19 2.62
C LEU A 18 -6.48 5.34 4.00
N THR A 19 -6.30 4.36 4.89
CA THR A 19 -7.03 4.28 6.17
C THR A 19 -6.20 4.60 7.41
N ALA A 20 -4.87 4.43 7.40
CA ALA A 20 -4.04 4.44 8.61
C ALA A 20 -4.02 5.75 9.43
N GLU A 21 -4.36 6.89 8.82
CA GLU A 21 -4.43 8.20 9.51
C GLU A 21 -5.88 8.67 9.71
N THR A 22 -6.85 7.78 9.51
CA THR A 22 -8.27 8.10 9.49
C THR A 22 -9.08 7.04 10.24
N ASP A 23 -10.23 7.42 10.78
CA ASP A 23 -11.18 6.46 11.36
C ASP A 23 -12.20 5.94 10.31
N ARG A 24 -11.83 5.96 9.01
CA ARG A 24 -12.74 5.60 7.91
C ARG A 24 -12.30 4.36 7.15
N ARG A 25 -13.24 3.80 6.39
CA ARG A 25 -13.01 2.73 5.42
C ARG A 25 -12.65 3.34 4.05
N ALA A 26 -11.78 2.66 3.30
CA ALA A 26 -11.45 3.02 1.92
C ALA A 26 -12.56 2.58 0.96
N GLY A 27 -13.06 3.50 0.14
CA GLY A 27 -14.01 3.19 -0.92
C GLY A 27 -13.36 2.36 -2.04
N THR A 28 -14.17 1.55 -2.74
CA THR A 28 -13.66 0.75 -3.86
C THR A 28 -13.21 1.60 -5.05
N GLY A 29 -13.83 2.77 -5.26
CA GLY A 29 -13.43 3.72 -6.31
C GLY A 29 -12.09 4.38 -6.00
N GLU A 30 -11.84 4.74 -4.74
CA GLU A 30 -10.55 5.28 -4.30
C GLU A 30 -9.42 4.28 -4.51
N LEU A 31 -9.68 3.01 -4.17
CA LEU A 31 -8.74 1.91 -4.42
C LEU A 31 -8.51 1.70 -5.91
N ALA A 32 -9.54 1.81 -6.74
CA ALA A 32 -9.41 1.67 -8.19
C ALA A 32 -8.51 2.75 -8.78
N GLU A 33 -8.66 4.00 -8.31
CA GLU A 33 -7.84 5.13 -8.73
C GLU A 33 -6.40 5.04 -8.23
N VAL A 34 -6.18 4.71 -6.95
CA VAL A 34 -4.84 4.58 -6.37
C VAL A 34 -4.06 3.43 -7.01
N LEU A 35 -4.72 2.31 -7.30
CA LEU A 35 -4.08 1.13 -7.88
C LEU A 35 -4.04 1.11 -9.41
N ASP A 36 -4.72 2.05 -10.07
CA ASP A 36 -4.95 2.09 -11.53
C ASP A 36 -5.52 0.77 -12.08
N VAL A 37 -6.64 0.33 -11.52
CA VAL A 37 -7.33 -0.92 -11.86
C VAL A 37 -8.84 -0.70 -11.98
N SER A 38 -9.56 -1.68 -12.54
CA SER A 38 -11.03 -1.57 -12.65
C SER A 38 -11.74 -1.80 -11.30
N ASP A 39 -12.90 -1.17 -11.09
CA ASP A 39 -13.74 -1.38 -9.90
C ASP A 39 -14.11 -2.85 -9.68
N ALA A 40 -14.32 -3.59 -10.77
CA ALA A 40 -14.62 -5.02 -10.71
C ALA A 40 -13.44 -5.83 -10.15
N SER A 41 -12.20 -5.45 -10.52
CA SER A 41 -10.98 -6.04 -9.96
C SER A 41 -10.86 -5.73 -8.47
N VAL A 42 -11.17 -4.49 -8.08
CA VAL A 42 -11.15 -4.11 -6.66
C VAL A 42 -12.15 -4.91 -5.87
N THR A 43 -13.42 -4.94 -6.31
CA THR A 43 -14.51 -5.65 -5.61
C THR A 43 -14.17 -7.13 -5.40
N GLY A 44 -13.66 -7.79 -6.45
CA GLY A 44 -13.24 -9.19 -6.36
C GLY A 44 -12.09 -9.39 -5.36
N MET A 45 -11.10 -8.51 -5.38
CA MET A 45 -9.95 -8.60 -4.48
C MET A 45 -10.32 -8.33 -3.02
N VAL A 46 -11.05 -7.24 -2.72
CA VAL A 46 -11.44 -6.90 -1.34
C VAL A 46 -12.34 -7.96 -0.72
N THR A 47 -13.24 -8.56 -1.51
CA THR A 47 -14.03 -9.72 -1.07
C THR A 47 -13.12 -10.90 -0.70
N SER A 48 -12.10 -11.19 -1.52
CA SER A 48 -11.16 -12.27 -1.21
C SER A 48 -10.30 -11.99 0.03
N LEU A 49 -9.94 -10.72 0.28
CA LEU A 49 -9.21 -10.32 1.49
C LEU A 49 -10.06 -10.50 2.75
N ASP A 50 -11.35 -10.16 2.67
CA ASP A 50 -12.34 -10.36 3.72
C ASP A 50 -12.53 -11.84 4.06
N GLU A 51 -12.72 -12.69 3.05
CA GLU A 51 -12.80 -14.15 3.21
C GLU A 51 -11.55 -14.76 3.87
N ARG A 52 -10.39 -14.09 3.72
CA ARG A 52 -9.10 -14.50 4.31
C ARG A 52 -8.85 -13.88 5.69
N GLY A 53 -9.73 -13.02 6.19
CA GLY A 53 -9.59 -12.32 7.47
C GLY A 53 -8.47 -11.27 7.48
N LEU A 54 -8.01 -10.82 6.30
CA LEU A 54 -6.99 -9.77 6.17
C LEU A 54 -7.60 -8.37 6.06
N ALA A 55 -8.88 -8.29 5.73
CA ALA A 55 -9.62 -7.05 5.67
C ALA A 55 -11.04 -7.29 6.20
N ASP A 56 -11.73 -6.19 6.49
CA ASP A 56 -13.15 -6.16 6.77
C ASP A 56 -13.80 -5.32 5.66
N TYR A 57 -14.57 -5.97 4.78
CA TYR A 57 -15.21 -5.33 3.63
C TYR A 57 -16.73 -5.30 3.81
N GLU A 58 -17.29 -4.09 3.83
CA GLU A 58 -18.72 -3.86 3.87
C GLU A 58 -19.18 -3.17 2.59
N LYS A 59 -20.20 -3.75 1.95
CA LYS A 59 -20.74 -3.23 0.70
C LYS A 59 -21.27 -1.80 0.94
N TYR A 60 -20.89 -0.87 0.07
CA TYR A 60 -21.18 0.57 0.15
C TYR A 60 -20.44 1.34 1.24
N GLU A 61 -19.89 0.66 2.24
CA GLU A 61 -19.12 1.30 3.31
C GLU A 61 -17.61 1.26 3.06
N GLY A 62 -17.14 0.31 2.24
CA GLY A 62 -15.75 0.19 1.86
C GLY A 62 -14.99 -0.85 2.68
N VAL A 63 -13.66 -0.76 2.68
CA VAL A 63 -12.77 -1.76 3.27
C VAL A 63 -11.79 -1.13 4.25
N VAL A 64 -11.51 -1.83 5.35
CA VAL A 64 -10.43 -1.51 6.30
C VAL A 64 -9.63 -2.78 6.58
N LEU A 65 -8.37 -2.64 7.01
CA LEU A 65 -7.55 -3.80 7.36
C LEU A 65 -7.88 -4.32 8.76
N THR A 66 -7.73 -5.64 8.92
CA THR A 66 -7.59 -6.25 10.24
C THR A 66 -6.15 -6.06 10.75
N ASP A 67 -5.89 -6.38 12.02
CA ASP A 67 -4.52 -6.34 12.57
C ASP A 67 -3.53 -7.21 11.76
N ASP A 68 -3.98 -8.38 11.30
CA ASP A 68 -3.18 -9.29 10.48
C ASP A 68 -2.94 -8.72 9.07
N GLY A 69 -3.96 -8.07 8.50
CA GLY A 69 -3.85 -7.37 7.21
C GLY A 69 -2.88 -6.21 7.26
N GLU A 70 -2.94 -5.40 8.31
CA GLU A 70 -2.03 -4.28 8.53
C GLU A 70 -0.59 -4.77 8.71
N ALA A 71 -0.37 -5.81 9.52
CA ALA A 71 0.94 -6.40 9.69
C ALA A 71 1.52 -6.89 8.35
N ALA A 72 0.70 -7.54 7.53
CA ALA A 72 1.08 -8.00 6.19
C ALA A 72 1.36 -6.83 5.23
N ALA A 73 0.55 -5.77 5.24
CA ALA A 73 0.76 -4.56 4.43
C ALA A 73 2.11 -3.90 4.76
N ARG A 74 2.40 -3.73 6.04
CA ARG A 74 3.64 -3.11 6.53
C ARG A 74 4.87 -3.95 6.22
N GLU A 75 4.79 -5.27 6.34
CA GLU A 75 5.89 -6.17 5.97
C GLU A 75 6.11 -6.16 4.44
N PHE A 76 5.04 -6.26 3.65
CA PHE A 76 5.12 -6.21 2.19
C PHE A 76 5.79 -4.92 1.71
N THR A 77 5.35 -3.77 2.24
CA THR A 77 5.92 -2.46 1.93
C THR A 77 7.39 -2.37 2.35
N TRP A 78 7.75 -2.90 3.53
CA TRP A 78 9.14 -2.91 3.99
C TRP A 78 10.06 -3.71 3.05
N ARG A 79 9.65 -4.91 2.65
CA ARG A 79 10.44 -5.76 1.74
C ARG A 79 10.63 -5.08 0.39
N ARG A 80 9.60 -4.41 -0.13
CA ARG A 80 9.70 -3.57 -1.33
C ARG A 80 10.74 -2.46 -1.14
N CYS A 81 10.65 -1.67 -0.06
CA CYS A 81 11.59 -0.58 0.17
C CYS A 81 13.05 -1.05 0.28
N VAL A 82 13.31 -2.18 0.93
CA VAL A 82 14.66 -2.76 0.99
C VAL A 82 15.17 -3.14 -0.40
N ALA A 83 14.31 -3.69 -1.26
CA ALA A 83 14.67 -4.00 -2.64
C ALA A 83 14.88 -2.73 -3.49
N GLU A 84 14.04 -1.70 -3.32
CA GLU A 84 14.19 -0.42 -4.00
C GLU A 84 15.52 0.25 -3.65
N ASN A 85 15.87 0.33 -2.37
CA ASN A 85 17.17 0.88 -1.93
C ASN A 85 18.34 0.09 -2.55
N PHE A 86 18.25 -1.24 -2.60
CA PHE A 86 19.30 -2.04 -3.24
C PHE A 86 19.45 -1.75 -4.74
N LEU A 87 18.32 -1.66 -5.46
CA LEU A 87 18.33 -1.42 -6.90
C LEU A 87 18.83 0.00 -7.23
N GLU A 88 18.49 0.98 -6.41
CA GLU A 88 18.91 2.38 -6.60
C GLU A 88 20.34 2.63 -6.11
N ASP A 89 20.62 2.35 -4.83
CA ASP A 89 21.85 2.77 -4.15
C ASP A 89 23.07 1.89 -4.51
N ASP A 90 22.87 0.58 -4.70
CA ASP A 90 23.97 -0.37 -4.96
C ASP A 90 24.11 -0.72 -6.45
N LEU A 91 23.03 -0.63 -7.23
CA LEU A 91 23.02 -1.01 -8.65
C LEU A 91 22.84 0.18 -9.61
N ASP A 92 22.60 1.39 -9.11
CA ASP A 92 22.39 2.61 -9.90
C ASP A 92 21.29 2.44 -10.98
N LEU A 93 20.23 1.68 -10.67
CA LEU A 93 19.11 1.45 -11.57
C LEU A 93 18.00 2.49 -11.37
N ASP A 94 17.34 2.85 -12.48
CA ASP A 94 16.15 3.68 -12.43
C ASP A 94 14.95 2.86 -11.95
N VAL A 95 14.71 2.89 -10.64
CA VAL A 95 13.62 2.15 -10.00
C VAL A 95 12.26 2.61 -10.52
N ALA A 96 12.10 3.87 -10.95
CA ALA A 96 10.86 4.33 -11.56
C ALA A 96 10.58 3.63 -12.89
N ALA A 97 11.60 3.49 -13.74
CA ALA A 97 11.47 2.74 -14.98
C ALA A 97 11.21 1.25 -14.75
N LEU A 98 11.84 0.63 -13.73
CA LEU A 98 11.62 -0.78 -13.40
C LEU A 98 10.19 -1.08 -12.96
N ARG A 99 9.55 -0.15 -12.22
CA ARG A 99 8.16 -0.31 -11.77
C ARG A 99 7.13 -0.28 -12.91
N GLU A 100 7.46 0.34 -14.03
CA GLU A 100 6.61 0.34 -15.24
C GLU A 100 6.82 -0.91 -16.10
N GLY A 101 7.88 -1.69 -15.84
CA GLY A 101 8.21 -2.90 -16.57
C GLY A 101 7.90 -4.19 -15.79
N ASP A 102 7.95 -5.32 -16.50
CA ASP A 102 7.78 -6.66 -15.89
C ASP A 102 9.09 -7.27 -15.36
N ALA A 103 10.23 -6.67 -15.69
CA ALA A 103 11.54 -7.17 -15.32
C ALA A 103 12.07 -6.44 -14.08
N ASP A 104 12.57 -7.21 -13.11
CA ASP A 104 13.23 -6.71 -11.92
C ASP A 104 12.34 -5.76 -11.06
N ASP A 105 11.01 -5.98 -11.02
CA ASP A 105 10.10 -5.24 -10.13
C ASP A 105 10.56 -5.40 -8.67
N PRO A 106 10.84 -4.29 -7.96
CA PRO A 106 11.28 -4.32 -6.56
C PRO A 106 10.32 -5.07 -5.62
N ARG A 107 9.01 -5.04 -5.89
CA ARG A 107 7.98 -5.77 -5.13
C ARG A 107 8.20 -7.27 -5.26
N ALA A 108 8.34 -7.76 -6.50
CA ALA A 108 8.58 -9.16 -6.79
C ALA A 108 9.90 -9.63 -6.18
N ILE A 109 10.96 -8.82 -6.30
CA ILE A 109 12.27 -9.11 -5.70
C ILE A 109 12.17 -9.21 -4.17
N GLY A 110 11.56 -8.22 -3.52
CA GLY A 110 11.42 -8.20 -2.06
C GLY A 110 10.63 -9.40 -1.50
N GLN A 111 9.62 -9.86 -2.23
CA GLN A 111 8.84 -11.05 -1.85
C GLN A 111 9.57 -12.37 -2.12
N ALA A 112 10.38 -12.43 -3.18
CA ALA A 112 11.14 -13.64 -3.51
C ALA A 112 12.27 -13.95 -2.50
N LEU A 113 12.76 -12.94 -1.79
CA LEU A 113 13.78 -13.11 -0.76
C LEU A 113 13.20 -13.81 0.47
N SER A 114 13.97 -14.72 1.07
CA SER A 114 13.63 -15.27 2.39
C SER A 114 13.71 -14.19 3.48
N GLU A 115 13.06 -14.42 4.63
CA GLU A 115 13.14 -13.51 5.78
C GLU A 115 14.60 -13.21 6.16
N GLU A 116 15.46 -14.24 6.22
CA GLU A 116 16.89 -14.05 6.51
C GLU A 116 17.59 -13.20 5.44
N ALA A 117 17.30 -13.44 4.16
CA ALA A 117 17.93 -12.73 3.06
C ALA A 117 17.55 -11.25 3.03
N VAL A 118 16.27 -10.92 3.21
CA VAL A 118 15.81 -9.52 3.21
C VAL A 118 16.36 -8.74 4.42
N HIS A 119 16.49 -9.36 5.59
CA HIS A 119 17.13 -8.71 6.75
C HIS A 119 18.62 -8.48 6.52
N ARG A 120 19.33 -9.39 5.84
CA ARG A 120 20.73 -9.16 5.47
C ARG A 120 20.86 -8.06 4.43
N LEU A 121 19.97 -8.03 3.43
CA LEU A 121 19.94 -6.98 2.43
C LEU A 121 19.67 -5.62 3.07
N LYS A 122 18.68 -5.53 3.98
CA LYS A 122 18.41 -4.35 4.80
C LYS A 122 19.66 -3.80 5.50
N ASN A 123 20.51 -4.68 6.03
CA ASN A 123 21.75 -4.26 6.68
C ASN A 123 22.85 -3.85 5.69
N LEU A 124 22.85 -4.42 4.47
CA LEU A 124 23.78 -4.05 3.41
C LEU A 124 23.49 -2.62 2.90
N VAL A 125 22.21 -2.32 2.67
CA VAL A 125 21.73 -1.03 2.13
C VAL A 125 21.45 0.02 3.23
N ASP A 126 21.77 -0.29 4.49
CA ASP A 126 21.50 0.54 5.67
C ASP A 126 20.05 1.08 5.76
N HIS A 127 19.06 0.25 5.40
CA HIS A 127 17.66 0.66 5.43
C HIS A 127 17.16 0.81 6.89
N PRO A 128 16.45 1.89 7.25
CA PRO A 128 16.15 2.21 8.66
C PRO A 128 15.07 1.31 9.29
N CYS A 129 14.11 0.81 8.51
CA CYS A 129 13.02 -0.01 9.02
C CYS A 129 13.46 -1.46 9.32
N ASP A 130 12.86 -2.07 10.35
CA ASP A 130 13.15 -3.43 10.79
C ASP A 130 11.89 -4.31 10.70
N GLY A 131 11.75 -5.05 9.61
CA GLY A 131 10.65 -5.99 9.38
C GLY A 131 9.29 -5.39 9.05
N LYS A 132 9.04 -4.11 9.36
CA LYS A 132 7.75 -3.42 9.15
C LYS A 132 7.97 -1.98 8.72
N CYS A 133 7.19 -1.52 7.76
CA CYS A 133 7.19 -0.13 7.32
C CYS A 133 6.41 0.77 8.30
N SER A 134 6.96 1.95 8.59
CA SER A 134 6.31 2.97 9.44
C SER A 134 5.28 3.84 8.70
N ALA A 135 5.16 3.72 7.36
CA ALA A 135 4.21 4.51 6.58
C ALA A 135 2.74 4.35 7.07
N PRO A 136 1.90 5.39 6.91
CA PRO A 136 2.19 6.71 6.34
C PRO A 136 2.89 7.70 7.29
N ASN A 137 3.15 7.32 8.55
CA ASN A 137 3.82 8.19 9.54
C ASN A 137 5.31 8.46 9.25
N HIS A 138 5.78 8.23 8.02
CA HIS A 138 7.13 8.37 7.48
C HIS A 138 8.17 8.97 8.45
N GLU A 139 8.76 8.16 9.31
CA GLU A 139 9.72 8.64 10.30
C GLU A 139 11.11 8.94 9.69
N TYR A 140 11.36 8.59 8.42
CA TYR A 140 12.69 8.64 7.81
C TYR A 140 12.70 9.18 6.38
N SER A 141 13.70 10.02 6.07
CA SER A 141 13.96 10.57 4.73
C SER A 141 14.45 9.53 3.71
N ALA A 142 14.65 8.27 4.12
CA ALA A 142 15.12 7.15 3.31
C ALA A 142 14.00 6.16 2.92
N CYS A 143 12.73 6.46 3.22
CA CYS A 143 11.60 5.71 2.66
C CYS A 143 11.42 6.05 1.18
N SER A 144 11.25 5.04 0.32
CA SER A 144 11.20 5.20 -1.14
C SER A 144 10.10 6.16 -1.60
N ASP A 145 10.36 6.84 -2.72
CA ASP A 145 9.47 7.87 -3.26
C ASP A 145 8.07 7.34 -3.63
N GLU A 146 7.88 6.04 -3.86
CA GLU A 146 6.54 5.48 -4.10
C GLU A 146 5.70 5.37 -2.82
N VAL A 147 6.30 5.09 -1.66
CA VAL A 147 5.54 5.12 -0.40
C VAL A 147 5.05 6.54 -0.13
N ARG A 148 5.90 7.54 -0.43
CA ARG A 148 5.52 8.96 -0.38
C ARG A 148 4.45 9.28 -1.42
N GLY A 149 4.66 8.94 -2.69
CA GLY A 149 3.72 9.25 -3.78
C GLY A 149 2.37 8.53 -3.66
N THR A 150 2.34 7.33 -3.10
CA THR A 150 1.06 6.63 -2.82
C THR A 150 0.36 7.26 -1.62
N ALA A 151 1.09 7.69 -0.60
CA ALA A 151 0.54 8.47 0.50
C ALA A 151 -0.02 9.81 0.00
N GLU A 152 0.73 10.54 -0.84
CA GLU A 152 0.30 11.83 -1.43
C GLU A 152 -0.93 11.66 -2.34
N ARG A 153 -1.01 10.61 -3.15
CA ARG A 153 -2.20 10.30 -3.95
C ARG A 153 -3.38 9.91 -3.07
N ALA A 154 -3.14 9.12 -2.03
CA ALA A 154 -4.16 8.79 -1.04
C ALA A 154 -4.67 10.04 -0.32
N GLU A 155 -3.79 10.98 0.04
CA GLU A 155 -4.15 12.28 0.59
C GLU A 155 -4.99 13.11 -0.38
N ALA A 156 -4.58 13.22 -1.65
CA ALA A 156 -5.32 13.97 -2.66
C ALA A 156 -6.74 13.41 -2.88
N VAL A 157 -6.87 12.09 -2.97
CA VAL A 157 -8.19 11.42 -3.11
C VAL A 157 -9.08 11.70 -1.89
N ARG A 158 -8.50 11.77 -0.68
CA ARG A 158 -9.25 12.11 0.54
C ARG A 158 -9.75 13.56 0.52
N GLU A 159 -8.94 14.51 0.04
CA GLU A 159 -9.28 15.94 0.00
C GLU A 159 -10.46 16.24 -0.94
N ASP A 160 -10.60 15.50 -2.04
CA ASP A 160 -11.71 15.66 -2.99
C ASP A 160 -13.08 15.22 -2.41
N ASP A 161 -13.11 14.27 -1.47
CA ASP A 161 -14.36 13.77 -0.85
C ASP A 161 -14.87 14.71 0.28
N ASP A 162 -13.97 15.37 1.01
CA ASP A 162 -14.31 16.35 2.07
C ASP A 162 -15.01 17.62 1.51
N ILE A 163 -14.85 17.92 0.21
CA ILE A 163 -15.53 19.02 -0.48
C ILE A 163 -17.00 18.65 -0.83
N GLY A 164 -17.38 17.37 -0.73
CA GLY A 164 -18.69 16.84 -1.15
C GLY A 164 -19.84 16.91 -0.12
N THR A 165 -19.60 17.31 1.14
CA THR A 165 -20.65 17.30 2.19
C THR A 165 -21.09 18.71 2.61
N ALA A 166 -21.35 19.59 1.64
CA ALA A 166 -21.94 20.90 1.91
C ALA A 166 -22.87 21.37 0.78
N ASP A 167 -23.98 20.66 0.54
CA ASP A 167 -25.25 21.28 0.09
C ASP A 167 -26.35 20.20 0.04
N ASP A 168 -27.24 20.17 1.04
CA ASP A 168 -28.67 19.81 0.90
C ASP A 168 -29.31 19.83 2.30
N ALA A 169 -29.29 21.01 2.91
CA ALA A 169 -30.19 21.35 4.00
C ALA A 169 -30.72 22.75 3.70
N ASP A 170 -31.74 22.84 2.83
CA ASP A 170 -32.83 23.83 2.90
C ASP A 170 -33.63 23.83 1.58
N ALA A 171 -34.66 22.98 1.50
CA ALA A 171 -35.80 23.22 0.61
C ALA A 171 -37.05 22.44 1.04
N GLU A 172 -37.49 22.61 2.30
CA GLU A 172 -38.90 22.44 2.65
C GLU A 172 -39.48 23.82 3.01
N SER A 173 -40.18 24.46 2.06
CA SER A 173 -41.32 25.38 2.27
C SER A 173 -41.92 25.82 0.94
#